data_AF-B1ZII5-F1
#
_entry.id   AF-B1ZII5-F1
#
_cell.length_a   1.000
_cell.length_b   1.000
_cell.length_c   1.000
_cell.angle_alpha   90.00
_cell.angle_beta   90.00
_cell.angle_gamma   90.00
#
_symmetry.space_group_name_H-M   'P 1'
#
loop_
_entity.id
_entity.type
_entity.pdbx_description
1 polymer ?
#
loop_
_entity_poly.entity_id
_entity_poly.type
_entity_poly.pdbx_seq_one_letter_code
_entity_poly.pdbx_strand_id
1 'polypeptide(L)'
;MPETYQTGLPALPTVTLSRRRDVMGHPAVRRARHALVRPLRAAGEPRGGYLVTGADGAELGILVCVELGRKPAFAVVPVEGSGPPARVEGRHAAAGVLALYVVQRGLRAARDEAEREAREERERARRLLDPFDRDALATLTPWGFRPT
;
A
#
# COMPACT_ATOMS: atom_id res chain seq x y z
N MET A 1 3.91 5.99 10.28
CA MET A 1 5.22 6.63 10.04
C MET A 1 5.34 6.93 8.56
N PRO A 2 6.10 7.92 8.12
CA PRO A 2 6.37 8.14 6.70
C PRO A 2 7.22 6.98 6.15
N GLU A 3 6.94 6.59 4.91
CA GLU A 3 7.66 5.53 4.21
C GLU A 3 8.39 6.13 3.01
N THR A 4 9.70 5.88 2.90
CA THR A 4 10.54 6.44 1.84
C THR A 4 10.86 5.37 0.81
N TYR A 5 10.67 5.69 -0.46
CA TYR A 5 10.84 4.79 -1.58
C TYR A 5 11.80 5.38 -2.61
N GLN A 6 12.73 4.55 -3.09
CA GLN A 6 13.58 4.87 -4.24
C GLN A 6 12.82 4.52 -5.52
N THR A 7 12.71 5.47 -6.45
CA THR A 7 11.92 5.29 -7.68
C THR A 7 12.78 4.86 -8.87
N GLY A 8 14.10 5.06 -8.80
CA GLY A 8 15.02 4.84 -9.93
C GLY A 8 14.94 5.92 -11.03
N LEU A 9 14.11 6.95 -10.87
CA LEU A 9 13.99 8.04 -11.84
C LEU A 9 14.88 9.23 -11.48
N PRO A 10 15.67 9.78 -12.42
CA PRO A 10 16.56 10.92 -12.14
C PRO A 10 15.82 12.17 -11.64
N ALA A 11 14.61 12.42 -12.14
CA ALA A 11 13.81 13.61 -11.79
C ALA A 11 13.11 13.50 -10.42
N LEU A 12 12.98 12.28 -9.89
CA LEU A 12 12.26 11.98 -8.64
C LEU A 12 12.95 10.80 -7.92
N PRO A 13 14.24 10.92 -7.56
CA PRO A 13 15.05 9.76 -7.13
C PRO A 13 14.45 9.06 -5.92
N THR A 14 13.84 9.84 -5.02
CA THR A 14 13.09 9.35 -3.88
C THR A 14 11.74 10.04 -3.76
N VAL A 15 10.76 9.29 -3.27
CA VAL A 15 9.46 9.79 -2.84
C VAL A 15 9.17 9.30 -1.43
N THR A 16 8.62 10.18 -0.61
CA THR A 16 8.18 9.87 0.75
C THR A 16 6.66 9.88 0.79
N LEU A 17 6.08 8.77 1.25
CA LEU A 17 4.65 8.61 1.43
C LEU A 17 4.31 8.75 2.91
N SER A 18 3.58 9.81 3.24
CA SER A 18 3.13 10.06 4.61
C SER A 18 1.65 9.75 4.73
N ARG A 19 1.30 8.65 5.42
CA ARG A 19 -0.09 8.31 5.71
C ARG A 19 -0.75 9.40 6.55
N ARG A 20 -1.93 9.86 6.13
CA ARG A 20 -2.75 10.85 6.84
C ARG A 20 -4.16 10.30 7.07
N ARG A 21 -4.72 10.61 8.24
CA ARG A 21 -6.11 10.28 8.61
C ARG A 21 -7.13 11.22 7.98
N ASP A 22 -6.72 12.45 7.74
CA ASP A 22 -7.46 13.47 6.99
C ASP A 22 -6.54 14.07 5.93
N VAL A 23 -6.50 13.45 4.74
CA VAL A 23 -5.79 14.05 3.60
C VAL A 23 -6.53 15.27 3.12
N MET A 24 -7.86 15.26 3.00
CA MET A 24 -8.63 16.36 2.39
C MET A 24 -8.56 17.69 3.17
N GLY A 25 -8.35 17.62 4.49
CA GLY A 25 -8.08 18.78 5.34
C GLY A 25 -6.69 19.40 5.17
N HIS A 26 -5.76 18.71 4.51
CA HIS A 26 -4.38 19.18 4.38
C HIS A 26 -4.30 20.48 3.53
N PRO A 27 -3.51 21.49 3.93
CA PRO A 27 -3.46 22.80 3.26
C PRO A 27 -3.16 22.73 1.77
N ALA A 28 -2.35 21.77 1.34
CA ALA A 28 -2.04 21.53 -0.07
C ALA A 28 -3.24 21.01 -0.89
N VAL A 29 -4.06 20.10 -0.37
CA VAL A 29 -5.29 19.61 -1.05
C VAL A 29 -6.35 20.68 -1.06
N ARG A 30 -6.40 21.46 0.02
CA ARG A 30 -7.35 22.57 0.12
C ARG A 30 -7.10 23.57 -1.00
N ARG A 31 -5.82 23.79 -1.32
CA ARG A 31 -5.34 24.66 -2.39
C ARG A 31 -5.30 24.01 -3.77
N ALA A 32 -5.23 22.68 -3.85
CA ALA A 32 -5.22 21.94 -5.11
C ALA A 32 -6.48 22.24 -5.94
N ARG A 33 -6.26 22.57 -7.22
CA ARG A 33 -7.33 22.91 -8.18
C ARG A 33 -7.67 21.77 -9.14
N HIS A 34 -7.45 20.53 -8.72
CA HIS A 34 -7.71 19.37 -9.57
C HIS A 34 -9.21 19.04 -9.65
N ALA A 35 -9.70 18.69 -10.84
CA ALA A 35 -11.11 18.43 -11.10
C ALA A 35 -11.70 17.31 -10.21
N LEU A 36 -10.88 16.32 -9.81
CA LEU A 36 -11.30 15.23 -8.92
C LEU A 36 -11.52 15.66 -7.46
N VAL A 37 -10.97 16.78 -7.00
CA VAL A 37 -11.09 17.21 -5.60
C VAL A 37 -12.52 17.59 -5.24
N ARG A 38 -13.24 18.25 -6.15
CA ARG A 38 -14.62 18.70 -5.91
C ARG A 38 -15.59 17.51 -5.75
N PRO A 39 -15.64 16.52 -6.66
CA PRO A 39 -16.43 15.30 -6.47
C PRO A 39 -16.09 14.56 -5.18
N LEU A 40 -14.81 14.43 -4.84
CA LEU A 40 -14.38 13.75 -3.60
C LEU A 40 -14.89 14.46 -2.34
N ARG A 41 -14.84 15.80 -2.31
CA ARG A 41 -15.43 16.57 -1.20
C ARG A 41 -16.94 16.40 -1.11
N ALA A 42 -17.64 16.37 -2.26
CA ALA A 42 -19.09 16.22 -2.31
C ALA A 42 -19.55 14.81 -1.91
N ALA A 43 -18.77 13.78 -2.24
CA ALA A 43 -19.06 12.39 -1.91
C ALA A 43 -18.87 12.05 -0.42
N GLY A 44 -18.18 12.89 0.34
CA GLY A 44 -17.90 12.63 1.76
C GLY A 44 -16.88 11.50 2.01
N GLU A 45 -16.27 10.94 0.95
CA GLU A 45 -15.28 9.86 0.98
C GLU A 45 -13.95 10.27 0.33
N PRO A 46 -12.79 9.76 0.78
CA PRO A 46 -12.42 9.21 2.09
C PRO A 46 -11.60 10.24 2.89
N ARG A 47 -11.62 10.12 4.23
CA ARG A 47 -10.78 10.94 5.10
C ARG A 47 -9.29 10.54 4.98
N GLY A 48 -8.97 9.27 4.68
CA GLY A 48 -7.58 8.77 4.67
C GLY A 48 -6.86 8.79 3.31
N GLY A 49 -5.54 8.94 3.33
CA GLY A 49 -4.70 8.85 2.14
C GLY A 49 -3.21 9.04 2.44
N TYR A 50 -2.41 9.29 1.41
CA TYR A 50 -0.97 9.53 1.52
C TYR A 50 -0.59 10.87 0.88
N LEU A 51 0.13 11.69 1.63
CA LEU A 51 0.83 12.84 1.06
C LEU A 51 2.12 12.33 0.40
N VAL A 52 2.36 12.75 -0.83
CA VAL A 52 3.55 12.41 -1.61
C VAL A 52 4.52 13.59 -1.55
N THR A 53 5.70 13.36 -1.00
CA THR A 53 6.75 14.36 -0.88
C THR A 53 7.96 13.94 -1.68
N GLY A 54 8.53 14.85 -2.48
CA GLY A 54 9.78 14.60 -3.21
C GLY A 54 11.01 14.62 -2.31
N ALA A 55 12.13 14.18 -2.85
CA ALA A 55 13.45 14.25 -2.19
C ALA A 55 13.82 15.67 -1.73
N ASP A 56 13.36 16.69 -2.45
CA ASP A 56 13.55 18.12 -2.21
C ASP A 56 12.61 18.69 -1.14
N GLY A 57 11.76 17.83 -0.53
CA GLY A 57 10.77 18.26 0.45
C GLY A 57 9.51 18.87 -0.17
N ALA A 58 9.42 18.97 -1.50
CA ALA A 58 8.25 19.50 -2.18
C ALA A 58 7.05 18.56 -2.05
N GLU A 59 5.87 19.11 -1.75
CA GLU A 59 4.61 18.36 -1.75
C GLU A 59 4.12 18.20 -3.19
N LEU A 60 4.26 16.99 -3.73
CA LEU A 60 4.04 16.71 -5.15
C LEU A 60 2.59 16.30 -5.47
N GLY A 61 1.87 15.78 -4.48
CA GLY A 61 0.57 15.18 -4.73
C GLY A 61 0.02 14.42 -3.54
N ILE A 62 -1.19 13.92 -3.73
CA ILE A 62 -1.90 13.17 -2.71
C ILE A 62 -2.51 11.95 -3.37
N LEU A 63 -2.24 10.80 -2.77
CA LEU A 63 -2.84 9.55 -3.13
C LEU A 63 -4.04 9.32 -2.21
N VAL A 64 -5.23 9.24 -2.79
CA VAL A 64 -6.48 8.93 -2.08
C VAL A 64 -6.97 7.55 -2.50
N CYS A 65 -7.48 6.78 -1.54
CA CYS A 65 -8.11 5.48 -1.81
C CYS A 65 -9.61 5.66 -1.88
N VAL A 66 -10.18 5.77 -3.08
CA VAL A 66 -11.61 5.95 -3.31
C VAL A 66 -12.33 4.61 -3.37
N GLU A 67 -13.49 4.48 -2.75
CA GLU A 67 -14.31 3.29 -2.90
C GLU A 67 -15.20 3.45 -4.15
N LEU A 68 -14.90 2.69 -5.21
CA LEU A 68 -15.76 2.61 -6.39
C LEU A 68 -16.58 1.32 -6.29
N GLY A 69 -17.70 1.39 -5.56
CA GLY A 69 -18.53 0.23 -5.26
C GLY A 69 -17.83 -0.71 -4.28
N ARG A 70 -17.70 -2.00 -4.63
CA ARG A 70 -17.03 -3.02 -3.76
C ARG A 70 -15.52 -3.12 -3.94
N LYS A 71 -14.90 -2.28 -4.78
CA LYS A 71 -13.46 -2.33 -5.06
C LYS A 71 -12.79 -1.03 -4.64
N PRO A 72 -11.71 -1.08 -3.83
CA PRO A 72 -10.89 0.10 -3.60
C PRO A 72 -10.19 0.47 -4.91
N ALA A 73 -10.37 1.72 -5.32
CA ALA A 73 -9.61 2.34 -6.38
C ALA A 73 -8.73 3.44 -5.78
N PHE A 74 -7.65 3.79 -6.45
CA PHE A 74 -6.75 4.83 -5.99
C PHE A 74 -6.73 5.94 -7.01
N ALA A 75 -6.94 7.17 -6.53
CA ALA A 75 -6.83 8.37 -7.35
C ALA A 75 -5.66 9.21 -6.87
N VAL A 76 -5.00 9.86 -7.82
CA VAL A 76 -3.94 10.81 -7.55
C VAL A 76 -4.49 12.20 -7.76
N VAL A 77 -4.30 13.06 -6.77
CA VAL A 77 -4.59 14.47 -6.83
C VAL A 77 -3.28 15.24 -6.75
N PRO A 78 -2.80 15.83 -7.85
CA PRO A 78 -1.63 16.70 -7.80
C PRO A 78 -1.93 17.95 -6.96
N VAL A 79 -0.94 18.39 -6.17
CA VAL A 79 -0.99 19.65 -5.42
C VAL A 79 -0.59 20.76 -6.38
N GLU A 80 -1.53 21.29 -7.15
CA GLU A 80 -1.26 22.43 -8.03
C GLU A 80 -1.33 23.75 -7.26
N GLY A 81 -0.31 24.61 -7.44
CA GLY A 81 -0.37 26.03 -7.12
C GLY A 81 -1.19 26.81 -8.15
N SER A 82 -1.71 27.97 -7.78
CA SER A 82 -2.47 28.84 -8.68
C SER A 82 -1.58 29.41 -9.80
N GLY A 83 -1.72 28.90 -11.02
CA GLY A 83 -1.12 29.43 -12.25
C GLY A 83 -1.87 28.93 -13.51
N PRO A 84 -1.76 29.62 -14.66
CA PRO A 84 -2.58 29.38 -15.86
C PRO A 84 -2.33 27.99 -16.50
N PRO A 85 -3.25 27.47 -17.35
CA PRO A 85 -3.43 26.04 -17.65
C PRO A 85 -2.40 25.42 -18.61
N ALA A 86 -1.18 25.94 -18.70
CA ALA A 86 -0.26 25.57 -19.78
C ALA A 86 0.84 24.56 -19.42
N ARG A 87 1.09 24.29 -18.14
CA ARG A 87 2.05 23.27 -17.71
C ARG A 87 1.56 22.66 -16.42
N VAL A 88 0.67 21.67 -16.53
CA VAL A 88 0.62 20.60 -15.53
C VAL A 88 2.06 20.09 -15.48
N GLU A 89 2.82 20.51 -14.48
CA GLU A 89 4.22 20.10 -14.36
C GLU A 89 4.19 18.59 -14.23
N GLY A 90 4.55 17.88 -15.30
CA GLY A 90 4.44 16.42 -15.41
C GLY A 90 5.10 15.68 -14.25
N ARG A 91 5.98 16.37 -13.51
CA ARG A 91 6.55 15.96 -12.22
C ARG A 91 5.52 15.60 -11.15
N HIS A 92 4.45 16.38 -10.98
CA HIS A 92 3.42 16.12 -9.95
C HIS A 92 2.56 14.89 -10.33
N ALA A 93 2.14 14.83 -11.60
CA ALA A 93 1.42 13.67 -12.13
C ALA A 93 2.28 12.40 -12.10
N ALA A 94 3.54 12.48 -12.52
CA ALA A 94 4.49 11.37 -12.48
C ALA A 94 4.75 10.90 -11.04
N ALA A 95 4.94 11.81 -10.09
CA ALA A 95 5.13 11.47 -8.69
C ALA A 95 3.94 10.70 -8.11
N GLY A 96 2.73 11.12 -8.45
CA GLY A 96 1.53 10.42 -8.00
C GLY A 96 1.34 9.05 -8.65
N VAL A 97 1.61 8.91 -9.95
CA VAL A 97 1.60 7.60 -10.63
C VAL A 97 2.64 6.65 -10.02
N LEU A 98 3.84 7.15 -9.70
CA LEU A 98 4.89 6.37 -9.04
C LEU A 98 4.49 5.98 -7.62
N ALA A 99 3.91 6.91 -6.86
CA ALA A 99 3.37 6.62 -5.53
C ALA A 99 2.31 5.51 -5.59
N LEU A 100 1.43 5.54 -6.59
CA LEU A 100 0.44 4.48 -6.81
C LEU A 100 1.11 3.13 -7.08
N TYR A 101 2.10 3.09 -7.98
CA TYR A 101 2.84 1.87 -8.29
C TYR A 101 3.52 1.28 -7.05
N VAL A 102 4.16 2.14 -6.25
CA VAL A 102 4.81 1.77 -4.98
C VAL A 102 3.82 1.14 -4.00
N VAL A 103 2.68 1.80 -3.77
CA VAL A 103 1.65 1.29 -2.85
C VAL A 103 1.06 -0.03 -3.36
N GLN A 104 0.75 -0.13 -4.65
CA GLN A 104 0.22 -1.38 -5.23
C GLN A 104 1.22 -2.53 -5.12
N ARG A 105 2.51 -2.27 -5.31
CA ARG A 105 3.55 -3.29 -5.14
C ARG A 105 3.64 -3.75 -3.70
N GLY A 106 3.61 -2.84 -2.72
CA GLY A 106 3.59 -3.18 -1.30
C GLY A 106 2.37 -4.01 -0.91
N LEU A 107 1.19 -3.61 -1.37
CA LEU A 107 -0.06 -4.36 -1.12
C LEU A 107 -0.05 -5.77 -1.75
N ARG A 108 0.52 -5.92 -2.95
CA ARG A 108 0.70 -7.23 -3.58
C ARG A 108 1.68 -8.09 -2.80
N ALA A 109 2.82 -7.55 -2.40
CA ALA A 109 3.81 -8.28 -1.61
C ALA A 109 3.22 -8.75 -0.26
N ALA A 110 2.51 -7.88 0.46
CA ALA A 110 1.85 -8.23 1.71
C ALA A 110 0.76 -9.30 1.53
N ARG A 111 0.02 -9.24 0.42
CA ARG A 111 -0.96 -10.27 0.08
C ARG A 111 -0.29 -11.61 -0.21
N ASP A 112 0.77 -11.60 -1.01
CA ASP A 112 1.49 -12.82 -1.36
C ASP A 112 2.14 -13.47 -0.13
N GLU A 113 2.64 -12.67 0.81
CA GLU A 113 3.17 -13.13 2.10
C GLU A 113 2.07 -13.74 2.98
N ALA A 114 0.94 -13.05 3.15
CA ALA A 114 -0.21 -13.59 3.90
C ALA A 114 -0.76 -14.88 3.28
N GLU A 115 -0.78 -15.00 1.95
CA GLU A 115 -1.19 -16.22 1.26
C GLU A 115 -0.18 -17.37 1.46
N ARG A 116 1.11 -17.07 1.59
CA ARG A 116 2.14 -18.08 1.92
C ARG A 116 2.00 -18.53 3.37
N GLU A 117 1.89 -17.62 4.31
CA GLU A 117 1.69 -17.95 5.74
C GLU A 117 0.44 -18.80 5.93
N ALA A 118 -0.68 -18.44 5.28
CA ALA A 118 -1.91 -19.21 5.34
C ALA A 118 -1.77 -20.62 4.72
N ARG A 119 -0.92 -20.79 3.70
CA ARG A 119 -0.63 -22.13 3.13
C ARG A 119 0.23 -22.95 4.08
N GLU A 120 1.28 -22.35 4.64
CA GLU A 120 2.15 -23.01 5.62
C GLU A 120 1.38 -23.41 6.88
N GLU A 121 0.48 -22.57 7.37
CA GLU A 121 -0.37 -22.87 8.53
C GLU A 121 -1.34 -24.01 8.23
N ARG A 122 -1.93 -24.05 7.02
CA ARG A 122 -2.75 -25.19 6.57
C ARG A 122 -1.93 -26.47 6.43
N GLU A 123 -0.70 -26.40 5.94
CA GLU A 123 0.18 -27.57 5.85
C GLU A 123 0.64 -28.05 7.22
N ARG A 124 0.96 -27.15 8.16
CA ARG A 124 1.26 -27.50 9.56
C ARG A 124 0.07 -28.15 10.24
N ALA A 125 -1.12 -27.57 10.10
CA ALA A 125 -2.35 -28.16 10.62
C ALA A 125 -2.62 -29.54 10.02
N ARG A 126 -2.32 -29.75 8.73
CA ARG A 126 -2.46 -31.04 8.06
C ARG A 126 -1.46 -32.08 8.54
N ARG A 127 -0.22 -31.71 8.89
CA ARG A 127 0.78 -32.60 9.48
C ARG A 127 0.39 -33.00 10.91
N LEU A 128 -0.06 -32.04 11.73
CA LEU A 128 -0.53 -32.31 13.09
C LEU A 128 -1.79 -33.20 13.14
N LEU A 129 -2.58 -33.23 12.06
CA LEU A 129 -3.76 -34.08 11.90
C LEU A 129 -3.47 -35.36 11.10
N ASP A 130 -2.21 -35.63 10.72
CA ASP A 130 -1.83 -36.86 10.04
C ASP A 130 -1.74 -38.01 11.07
N PRO A 131 -2.62 -39.02 11.01
CA PRO A 131 -2.59 -40.15 11.94
C PRO A 131 -1.34 -41.04 11.78
N PHE A 132 -0.49 -40.78 10.78
CA PHE A 132 0.79 -41.45 10.55
C PHE A 132 2.01 -40.54 10.78
N ASP A 133 1.86 -39.38 11.42
CA ASP A 133 2.99 -38.49 11.73
C ASP A 133 4.01 -39.22 12.62
N ARG A 134 5.21 -39.47 12.07
CA ARG A 134 6.24 -40.31 12.69
C ARG A 134 6.71 -39.75 14.03
N ASP A 135 6.69 -38.44 14.22
CA ASP A 135 7.13 -37.79 15.46
C ASP A 135 6.06 -37.88 16.57
N ALA A 136 4.77 -37.85 16.20
CA ALA A 136 3.66 -38.13 17.11
C ALA A 136 3.57 -39.62 17.47
N LEU A 137 3.91 -40.51 16.53
CA LEU A 137 4.01 -41.95 16.79
C LEU A 137 5.23 -42.32 17.64
N ALA A 138 6.36 -41.61 17.49
CA ALA A 138 7.58 -41.84 18.28
C ALA A 138 7.40 -41.50 19.77
N THR A 139 6.53 -40.52 20.09
CA THR A 139 6.18 -40.18 21.47
C THR A 139 5.14 -41.11 22.10
N LEU A 140 4.43 -41.92 21.29
CA LEU A 140 3.46 -42.93 21.75
C LEU A 140 4.06 -44.33 21.98
N THR A 141 5.35 -44.54 21.72
CA THR A 141 6.05 -45.78 22.08
C THR A 141 6.88 -45.63 23.35
N PRO A 142 6.33 -45.88 24.57
CA PRO A 142 7.14 -45.91 25.78
C PRO A 142 7.90 -47.23 26.02
N TRP A 143 7.85 -48.24 25.14
CA TRP A 143 8.48 -49.54 25.43
C TRP A 143 9.24 -50.10 24.23
N GLY A 144 10.54 -50.31 24.45
CA GLY A 144 11.51 -50.76 23.46
C GLY A 144 11.14 -52.09 22.83
N PHE A 145 11.04 -52.08 21.51
CA PHE A 145 11.01 -53.29 20.70
C PHE A 145 12.35 -53.39 19.96
N ARG A 146 13.22 -54.32 20.39
CA ARG A 146 14.36 -54.78 19.60
C ARG A 146 13.93 -56.05 18.85
N PRO A 147 13.92 -56.07 17.52
CA PRO A 147 13.69 -57.30 16.78
C PRO A 147 14.95 -58.17 16.85
N THR A 148 14.76 -59.45 17.17
CA THR A 148 15.73 -60.54 16.97
C THR A 148 15.82 -60.90 15.50
#